data_AF-A0A848L869-F1
#
_entry.id   AF-A0A848L869-F1
#
_cell.length_a   1.000
_cell.length_b   1.000
_cell.length_c   1.000
_cell.angle_alpha   90.00
_cell.angle_beta   90.00
_cell.angle_gamma   90.00
#
_symmetry.space_group_name_H-M   'P 1'
#
loop_
_entity.id
_entity.type
_entity.pdbx_description
1 polymer ?
#
loop_
_entity_poly.entity_id
_entity_poly.type
_entity_poly.pdbx_seq_one_letter_code
_entity_poly.pdbx_strand_id
1 'polypeptide(L)' 'MRLVLLVILAALLGCDVYDRPRRPVGEAFQARALDGAVIDKAVLRGTPWAVNVWVPG' A
#
# COMPACT_ATOMS: atom_id res chain seq x y z
N MET A 1 -25.06 22.88 -2.82
CA MET A 1 -25.31 21.43 -3.03
C MET A 1 -24.28 20.72 -3.91
N ARG A 2 -23.83 21.31 -5.03
CA ARG A 2 -22.90 20.65 -5.98
C ARG A 2 -21.51 20.30 -5.41
N LEU A 3 -20.96 21.17 -4.56
CA LEU A 3 -19.66 20.96 -3.91
C LEU A 3 -19.67 19.82 -2.87
N VAL A 4 -20.76 19.73 -2.09
CA VAL A 4 -20.94 18.70 -1.06
C VAL A 4 -21.00 17.30 -1.67
N LEU A 5 -21.67 17.16 -2.83
CA LEU A 5 -21.73 15.90 -3.56
C LEU A 5 -20.35 15.45 -4.06
N LEU A 6 -19.51 16.38 -4.53
CA LEU A 6 -18.16 16.08 -5.01
C LEU A 6 -17.22 15.62 -3.87
N VAL A 7 -17.34 16.23 -2.69
CA VAL A 7 -16.56 15.85 -1.51
C VAL A 7 -16.95 14.45 -1.03
N ILE A 8 -18.26 14.14 -0.99
CA ILE A 8 -18.75 12.81 -0.61
C ILE A 8 -18.27 11.75 -1.62
N LEU A 9 -18.32 12.06 -2.92
CA LEU A 9 -17.86 11.13 -3.97
C LEU A 9 -16.35 10.85 -3.87
N ALA A 10 -15.54 11.88 -3.59
CA ALA A 10 -14.10 11.73 -3.39
C ALA A 10 -13.75 10.90 -2.15
N ALA A 11 -14.52 11.05 -1.06
CA ALA A 11 -14.33 10.26 0.16
C ALA A 11 -14.68 8.77 -0.05
N LEU A 12 -15.71 8.48 -0.85
CA LEU A 12 -16.12 7.09 -1.15
C LEU A 12 -15.10 6.35 -2.05
N LEU A 13 -14.42 7.05 -2.96
CA LEU A 13 -13.39 6.46 -3.82
C LEU A 13 -12.10 6.08 -3.07
N GLY A 14 -11.84 6.70 -1.91
CA GLY A 14 -10.64 6.42 -1.10
C GLY A 14 -10.74 5.18 -0.22
N CYS A 15 -11.95 4.69 0.07
CA CYS A 15 -12.17 3.59 1.01
C CYS A 15 -12.02 2.18 0.39
N ASP A 16 -11.95 2.05 -0.94
CA ASP A 16 -11.93 0.77 -1.65
C ASP A 16 -10.50 0.15 -1.77
N VAL A 17 -9.49 0.81 -1.18
CA VAL A 17 -8.06 0.49 -1.38
C VAL A 17 -7.49 -0.45 -0.33
N TYR A 18 -8.13 -0.61 0.83
CA TYR A 18 -7.38 -0.99 2.03
C TYR A 18 -7.00 -2.48 2.13
N ASP A 19 -7.75 -3.42 1.55
CA ASP A 19 -7.34 -4.83 1.56
C ASP A 19 -8.09 -5.65 0.50
N ARG A 20 -7.47 -5.87 -0.68
CA ARG A 20 -7.97 -6.86 -1.65
C ARG A 20 -7.05 -8.07 -1.64
N PRO A 21 -7.51 -9.24 -1.16
CA PRO A 21 -6.74 -10.48 -1.28
C PRO A 21 -6.39 -10.74 -2.74
N ARG A 22 -5.15 -11.17 -3.02
CA ARG A 22 -4.62 -11.48 -4.35
C ARG A 22 -4.33 -10.29 -5.27
N ARG A 23 -4.35 -9.05 -4.77
CA ARG A 23 -3.82 -7.91 -5.53
C ARG A 23 -2.28 -7.93 -5.49
N PRO A 24 -1.58 -7.82 -6.62
CA PRO A 24 -0.13 -7.63 -6.62
C PRO A 24 0.24 -6.36 -5.87
N VAL A 25 1.37 -6.40 -5.16
CA VAL A 25 1.98 -5.20 -4.58
C VAL A 25 2.23 -4.17 -5.68
N GLY A 26 1.81 -2.93 -5.44
CA GLY A 26 1.98 -1.84 -6.40
C GLY A 26 3.45 -1.52 -6.73
N GLU A 27 3.67 -0.80 -7.82
CA GLU A 27 5.01 -0.37 -8.24
C GLU A 27 5.59 0.74 -7.35
N ALA A 28 4.74 1.45 -6.61
CA ALA A 28 5.16 2.47 -5.65
C ALA A 28 5.72 1.89 -4.33
N PHE A 29 5.57 0.59 -4.08
CA PHE A 29 6.08 -0.04 -2.86
C PHE A 29 7.61 -0.09 -2.91
N GLN A 30 8.24 0.50 -1.89
CA GLN A 30 9.69 0.43 -1.68
C GLN A 30 9.94 -0.19 -0.30
N ALA A 31 10.87 -1.13 -0.24
CA ALA A 31 11.34 -1.70 1.02
C ALA A 31 12.81 -1.31 1.24
N ARG A 32 13.15 -1.01 2.48
CA ARG A 32 14.52 -0.72 2.91
C ARG A 32 14.85 -1.54 4.14
N ALA A 33 16.08 -2.04 4.21
CA ALA A 33 16.61 -2.66 5.41
C ALA A 33 16.90 -1.59 6.48
N LEU A 34 17.14 -2.05 7.71
CA LEU A 34 17.39 -1.17 8.87
C LEU A 34 18.66 -0.31 8.72
N ASP A 35 19.61 -0.76 7.90
CA ASP A 35 20.83 -0.05 7.53
C ASP A 35 20.61 0.95 6.36
N GLY A 36 19.38 1.05 5.84
CA GLY A 36 19.01 1.92 4.73
C GLY A 36 19.20 1.32 3.34
N ALA A 37 19.74 0.10 3.23
CA ALA A 37 19.89 -0.59 1.95
C ALA A 37 18.54 -0.81 1.26
N VAL A 38 18.47 -0.55 -0.04
CA VAL A 38 17.24 -0.75 -0.82
C VAL A 38 17.04 -2.23 -1.09
N ILE A 39 15.86 -2.75 -0.78
CA ILE A 39 15.46 -4.12 -1.10
C ILE A 39 14.74 -4.08 -2.44
N ASP A 40 15.37 -4.65 -3.48
CA ASP A 40 14.76 -4.77 -4.80
C ASP A 40 13.57 -5.76 -4.75
N LYS A 41 12.43 -5.37 -5.32
CA LYS A 41 11.24 -6.19 -5.46
C LYS A 41 11.51 -7.51 -6.19
N ALA A 42 12.53 -7.56 -7.05
CA ALA A 42 12.98 -8.78 -7.71
C ALA A 42 13.44 -9.85 -6.72
N VAL A 43 14.04 -9.47 -5.59
CA VAL A 43 14.49 -10.38 -4.53
C VAL A 43 13.30 -11.03 -3.80
N LEU A 44 12.14 -10.37 -3.82
CA LEU A 44 10.90 -10.85 -3.21
C LEU A 44 10.09 -11.79 -4.11
N ARG A 45 10.58 -12.12 -5.32
CA ARG A 45 9.90 -13.03 -6.25
C ARG A 45 10.24 -14.50 -5.96
N GLY A 46 9.29 -15.39 -6.20
CA GLY A 46 9.50 -16.84 -6.09
C GLY A 46 9.48 -17.40 -4.66
N THR A 47 9.55 -16.55 -3.65
CA THR A 47 9.44 -16.94 -2.24
C THR A 47 8.27 -16.21 -1.59
N PRO A 48 7.35 -16.91 -0.88
CA PRO A 48 6.30 -16.25 -0.12
C PRO A 48 6.89 -15.39 1.01
N TRP A 49 6.31 -14.23 1.25
CA TRP A 49 6.74 -13.29 2.28
C TRP A 49 5.53 -12.67 2.97
N ALA A 50 5.75 -12.14 4.18
CA ALA A 50 4.76 -11.43 4.97
C ALA A 50 5.26 -10.02 5.27
N VAL A 51 4.35 -9.03 5.26
CA VAL A 51 4.65 -7.66 5.70
C VAL A 51 4.00 -7.45 7.05
N ASN A 52 4.81 -7.04 8.03
CA ASN A 52 4.33 -6.61 9.34
C ASN A 52 4.42 -5.08 9.41
N VAL A 53 3.28 -4.41 9.63
CA VAL A 53 3.21 -2.96 9.72
C VAL A 53 3.17 -2.57 11.20
N TRP A 54 4.15 -1.79 11.62
CA TRP A 54 4.20 -1.23 12.97
C TRP A 54 4.12 0.29 12.89
N VAL A 55 3.25 0.87 13.71
CA VAL A 55 3.13 2.31 13.89
C VAL A 55 3.61 2.63 15.31
N PRO A 56 4.71 3.39 15.48
CA PRO A 56 5.12 3.87 16.79
C PRO A 56 4.00 4.72 17.40
N GLY A 57 3.66 4.43 18.66
CA GLY A 57 2.77 5.27 19.48
C GLY A 57 3.53 6.39 20.16
#